data_AF-A0A7J4JZ04-F1
#
_entry.id   AF-A0A7J4JZ04-F1
#
_cell.length_a   1.000
_cell.length_b   1.000
_cell.length_c   1.000
_cell.angle_alpha   90.00
_cell.angle_beta   90.00
_cell.angle_gamma   90.00
#
_symmetry.space_group_name_H-M   'P 1'
#
loop_
_entity.id
_entity.type
_entity.pdbx_description
1 polymer ?
#
loop_
_entity_poly.entity_id
_entity_poly.type
_entity_poly.pdbx_seq_one_letter_code
_entity_poly.pdbx_strand_id
1 'polypeptide(L)' 'MKSPSTSSVESVGVVSDVSNSATTVSVAKMSDEQKIKSGLCPSCESNLTFQEGCKVCYSCGWGGCDG' A
#
# COMPACT_ATOMS: atom_id res chain seq x y z
N MET A 1 -12.16 -7.69 -45.66
CA MET A 1 -13.07 -6.73 -44.97
C MET A 1 -12.26 -6.15 -43.82
N LYS A 2 -11.67 -4.95 -43.95
CA LYS A 2 -12.22 -3.62 -43.56
C LYS A 2 -12.69 -3.68 -42.09
N SER A 3 -12.07 -3.04 -41.10
CA SER A 3 -11.42 -1.72 -41.07
C SER A 3 -10.39 -1.60 -39.94
N PRO A 4 -9.43 -0.65 -40.07
CA PRO A 4 -8.66 -0.08 -38.97
C PRO A 4 -9.51 0.99 -38.25
N SER A 5 -9.28 1.19 -36.96
CA SER A 5 -9.70 2.42 -36.26
C SER A 5 -8.70 2.75 -35.17
N THR A 6 -7.65 3.48 -35.58
CA THR A 6 -7.02 4.48 -34.73
C THR A 6 -8.10 5.46 -34.28
N SER A 7 -8.22 5.71 -32.98
CA SER A 7 -8.96 6.89 -32.53
C SER A 7 -8.20 7.54 -31.39
N SER A 8 -7.64 8.68 -31.75
CA SER A 8 -7.10 9.73 -30.91
C SER A 8 -8.00 10.00 -29.70
N VAL A 9 -7.38 10.11 -28.53
CA VAL A 9 -7.82 11.10 -27.56
C VAL A 9 -6.58 11.86 -27.09
N GLU A 10 -6.55 13.14 -27.47
CA GLU A 10 -5.59 14.11 -26.99
C GLU A 10 -6.01 14.60 -25.60
N SER A 11 -4.99 14.80 -24.75
CA SER A 11 -4.85 15.86 -23.77
C SER A 11 -6.10 16.32 -23.00
N VAL A 12 -6.23 15.84 -21.76
CA VAL A 12 -6.82 16.64 -20.67
C VAL A 12 -5.75 16.92 -19.62
N GLY A 13 -5.56 18.20 -19.36
CA GLY A 13 -4.58 18.72 -18.41
C GLY A 13 -5.06 18.73 -16.96
N VAL A 14 -4.09 19.11 -16.13
CA VAL A 14 -4.14 19.68 -14.77
C VAL A 14 -4.75 18.80 -13.67
N VAL A 15 -3.90 18.42 -12.71
CA VAL A 15 -4.03 18.78 -11.28
C VAL A 15 -2.62 18.73 -10.66
N SER A 16 -2.07 19.89 -10.33
CA SER A 16 -2.07 20.51 -8.99
C SER A 16 -0.96 19.97 -8.10
N ASP A 17 0.04 20.83 -7.92
CA ASP A 17 1.07 20.79 -6.91
C ASP A 17 0.51 20.40 -5.53
N VAL A 18 1.06 19.34 -4.94
CA VAL A 18 1.23 19.31 -3.50
C VAL A 18 2.64 18.83 -3.18
N SER A 19 3.53 19.82 -3.11
CA SER A 19 4.75 19.73 -2.30
C SER A 19 4.35 19.54 -0.84
N ASN A 20 3.99 18.32 -0.44
CA ASN A 20 4.03 17.96 0.97
C ASN A 20 5.45 17.55 1.31
N SER A 21 6.27 18.57 1.52
CA SER A 21 7.53 18.46 2.25
C SER A 21 7.20 18.17 3.71
N ALA A 22 6.82 16.94 4.01
CA ALA A 22 6.71 16.43 5.37
C ALA A 22 7.75 15.33 5.52
N THR A 23 8.91 15.74 6.02
CA THR A 23 9.86 14.91 6.74
C THR A 23 10.19 13.58 6.07
N THR A 24 11.27 13.58 5.27
CA THR A 24 12.03 12.36 5.00
C THR A 24 12.65 11.88 6.32
N VAL A 25 11.81 11.44 7.27
CA VAL A 25 12.22 10.41 8.23
C VAL A 25 12.54 9.25 7.33
N SER A 26 13.79 8.82 7.36
CA SER A 26 14.27 7.64 6.66
C SER A 26 13.42 6.44 7.10
N VAL A 27 12.26 6.21 6.47
CA VAL A 27 11.49 4.96 6.52
C VAL A 27 12.22 3.95 5.63
N ALA A 28 13.53 3.85 5.83
CA ALA A 28 14.36 2.85 5.21
C ALA A 28 14.41 1.69 6.21
N LYS A 29 13.51 0.73 5.99
CA LYS A 29 13.60 -0.64 6.51
C LYS A 29 13.24 -0.80 7.99
N MET A 30 11.97 -0.57 8.33
CA MET A 30 11.40 -1.29 9.49
C MET A 30 11.45 -2.79 9.20
N SER A 31 12.09 -3.57 10.08
CA SER A 31 12.09 -5.03 10.01
C SER A 31 10.68 -5.58 10.10
N ASP A 32 10.45 -6.79 9.59
CA ASP A 32 9.14 -7.42 9.59
C ASP A 32 8.56 -7.54 11.02
N GLU A 33 9.39 -7.84 12.03
CA GLU A 33 8.93 -7.83 13.43
C GLU A 33 8.47 -6.44 13.89
N GLN A 34 9.12 -5.37 13.46
CA GLN A 34 8.72 -4.00 13.81
C GLN A 34 7.42 -3.62 13.11
N LYS A 35 7.23 -4.05 11.86
CA LYS A 35 5.96 -3.88 11.13
C LYS A 35 4.84 -4.57 11.90
N ILE A 36 5.01 -5.85 12.22
CA ILE A 36 4.02 -6.64 12.96
C ILE A 36 3.74 -6.02 14.34
N LYS A 37 4.77 -5.55 15.05
CA LYS A 37 4.61 -4.89 16.37
C LYS A 37 3.88 -3.55 16.28
N SER A 38 4.08 -2.82 15.19
CA SER A 38 3.39 -1.56 14.89
C SER A 38 1.98 -1.76 14.33
N GLY A 39 1.54 -3.00 14.11
CA GLY A 39 0.24 -3.32 13.54
C GLY A 39 0.21 -3.23 12.01
N LEU A 40 1.36 -3.31 11.35
CA LEU A 40 1.49 -3.31 9.88
C LEU A 40 1.83 -4.71 9.37
N CYS A 41 1.20 -5.09 8.26
CA CYS A 41 1.45 -6.36 7.60
C CYS A 41 2.85 -6.38 7.00
N PRO A 42 3.67 -7.40 7.28
CA PRO A 42 5.03 -7.47 6.73
C PRO A 42 5.03 -7.70 5.20
N SER A 43 3.95 -8.27 4.66
CA SER A 43 3.85 -8.62 3.24
C SER A 43 3.35 -7.47 2.34
N CYS A 44 2.40 -6.67 2.83
CA CYS A 44 1.73 -5.65 2.01
C CYS A 44 1.58 -4.29 2.70
N GLU A 45 2.18 -4.15 3.90
CA GLU A 45 2.23 -2.90 4.68
C GLU A 45 0.87 -2.29 5.02
N SER A 46 -0.20 -3.07 4.89
CA SER A 46 -1.56 -2.69 5.33
C SER A 46 -1.76 -2.92 6.82
N ASN A 47 -2.76 -2.26 7.42
CA ASN A 47 -3.09 -2.45 8.82
C ASN A 47 -3.53 -3.88 9.13
N LEU A 48 -2.96 -4.42 10.21
CA LEU A 48 -3.34 -5.69 10.82
C LEU A 48 -4.45 -5.45 11.84
N THR A 49 -5.43 -6.33 11.82
CA THR A 49 -6.49 -6.38 12.84
C THR A 49 -6.15 -7.47 13.84
N PHE A 50 -6.25 -7.18 15.13
CA PHE A 50 -6.07 -8.19 16.18
C PHE A 50 -7.40 -8.88 16.48
N GLN A 51 -7.47 -10.21 16.27
CA GLN A 51 -8.60 -11.05 16.60
C GLN A 51 -8.13 -12.33 17.29
N GLU A 52 -8.77 -12.69 18.40
CA GLU A 52 -8.53 -13.95 19.12
C GLU A 52 -7.05 -14.24 19.46
N GLY A 53 -6.24 -13.20 19.70
CA GLY A 53 -4.80 -13.36 19.98
C GLY A 53 -3.91 -13.34 18.73
N CYS A 54 -4.49 -13.23 17.54
CA CYS A 54 -3.76 -13.23 16.28
C CYS A 54 -3.93 -11.93 15.51
N LYS A 55 -2.90 -11.53 14.76
CA LYS A 55 -2.90 -10.40 13.84
C LYS A 55 -3.24 -10.90 12.43
N VAL A 56 -4.28 -10.34 11.84
CA VAL A 56 -4.79 -10.71 10.50
C VAL A 56 -4.79 -9.51 9.58
N CYS A 57 -4.27 -9.69 8.36
CA CYS A 57 -4.32 -8.70 7.30
C CYS A 57 -5.44 -9.03 6.32
N TYR A 58 -6.47 -8.18 6.25
CA TYR A 58 -7.56 -8.35 5.28
C TYR A 58 -7.19 -7.93 3.85
N SER A 59 -6.07 -7.22 3.66
CA SER A 59 -5.63 -6.79 2.33
C SER A 59 -4.93 -7.89 1.53
N CYS A 60 -4.14 -8.74 2.20
CA CYS A 60 -3.39 -9.82 1.54
C CYS A 60 -3.64 -11.22 2.10
N GLY A 61 -4.41 -11.35 3.18
CA GLY A 61 -4.69 -12.63 3.84
C GLY A 61 -3.59 -13.14 4.78
N TRP A 62 -2.57 -12.32 5.08
CA TRP A 62 -1.53 -12.69 6.05
C TRP A 62 -2.12 -12.86 7.46
N GLY A 63 -1.69 -13.87 8.19
CA GLY A 63 -2.08 -14.12 9.58
C GLY A 63 -0.89 -14.56 10.42
N GLY A 64 -0.75 -13.99 11.62
CA GLY A 64 0.30 -14.36 12.57
C GLY A 64 -0.18 -14.21 14.01
N CYS A 65 -0.02 -15.26 14.82
CA CYS A 65 -0.37 -15.27 16.24
C CYS A 65 0.88 -15.01 17.08
N ASP A 66 0.76 -14.15 18.09
CA ASP A 66 1.82 -13.90 19.07
C ASP A 66 1.53 -14.84 20.26
N GLY A 67 2.17 -16.01 20.23
CA GLY A 67 1.99 -17.07 21.24
C GLY A 67 2.89 -16.92 22.45
#